data_AF-A0A7Z9QZ50-F1
#
_entry.id   AF-A0A7Z9QZ50-F1
#
_cell.length_a   1.000
_cell.length_b   1.000
_cell.length_c   1.000
_cell.angle_alpha   90.00
_cell.angle_beta   90.00
_cell.angle_gamma   90.00
#
_symmetry.space_group_name_H-M   'P 1'
#
loop_
_entity.id
_entity.type
_entity.pdbx_description
1 polymer ?
#
loop_
_entity_poly.entity_id
_entity_poly.type
_entity_poly.pdbx_seq_one_letter_code
_entity_poly.pdbx_strand_id
1 'polypeptide(L)'
;MYMDMLQPRHPKTNHFLNSGLFDDLKSFNQLESLIQNLPTNQDKGDAFEVFAEAYLAVQKQFQVQNIWSFVNIPLSIKQELHLPNQDMGIDGVYQDIQQNLCAYQVKFRSDRSSLNWANELSQFMGLSDFAYQKVLFTNSDSIPSIMRDRKDFISIRGNDLDRLEKRDFASIRAWMQGEQVTFVPKSPRPHQQTAIDDVIKGLESEDRVTTVMPCGTGKTLVALWIAEQLQSEKILVLVPSLALLRQTLHEWMKETCLDKVSILSVCSDSTVQKQNDDWMV
;
A
#
# COMPACT_ATOMS: atom_id res chain seq x y z
N MET A 1 13.17 7.09 18.71
CA MET A 1 14.35 7.01 17.82
C MET A 1 13.92 7.63 16.50
N TYR A 2 14.51 8.77 16.13
CA TYR A 2 14.02 9.62 15.05
C TYR A 2 14.09 8.87 13.71
N MET A 3 12.94 8.60 13.09
CA MET A 3 12.92 8.40 11.64
C MET A 3 13.22 9.77 11.04
N ASP A 4 14.34 9.91 10.33
CA ASP A 4 14.50 11.02 9.40
C ASP A 4 13.23 11.05 8.54
N MET A 5 12.48 12.15 8.63
CA MET A 5 11.18 12.23 7.96
C MET A 5 11.41 12.07 6.47
N LEU A 6 10.90 10.97 5.92
CA LEU A 6 10.69 10.78 4.49
C LEU A 6 10.06 12.07 3.93
N GLN A 7 10.84 12.83 3.17
CA GLN A 7 10.35 14.04 2.51
C GLN A 7 9.88 13.68 1.10
N PRO A 8 8.88 14.40 0.58
CA PRO A 8 8.47 14.26 -0.81
C PRO A 8 9.64 14.52 -1.74
N ARG A 9 9.85 13.60 -2.68
CA ARG A 9 10.91 13.68 -3.69
C ARG A 9 10.35 13.89 -5.08
N HIS A 10 9.04 13.92 -5.30
CA HIS A 10 8.53 14.28 -6.62
C HIS A 10 8.73 15.80 -6.90
N PRO A 11 9.35 16.21 -8.03
CA PRO A 11 9.61 17.62 -8.34
C PRO A 11 8.35 18.49 -8.41
N LYS A 12 7.19 17.89 -8.68
CA LYS A 12 5.90 18.57 -8.83
C LYS A 12 5.06 18.62 -7.55
N THR A 13 5.54 18.06 -6.42
CA THR A 13 4.75 18.03 -5.17
C THR A 13 4.31 19.44 -4.75
N ASN A 14 5.24 20.39 -4.66
CA ASN A 14 4.92 21.76 -4.28
C ASN A 14 3.99 22.47 -5.29
N HIS A 15 4.10 22.13 -6.58
CA HIS A 15 3.24 22.72 -7.61
C HIS A 15 1.77 22.36 -7.38
N PHE A 16 1.46 21.08 -7.17
CA PHE A 16 0.08 20.62 -6.97
C PHE A 16 -0.47 20.86 -5.56
N LEU A 17 0.39 20.94 -4.55
CA LEU A 17 -0.01 21.46 -3.24
C LEU A 17 -0.46 22.92 -3.34
N ASN A 18 0.33 23.77 -4.01
CA ASN A 18 0.01 25.19 -4.15
C ASN A 18 -1.22 25.45 -5.04
N SER A 19 -1.57 24.51 -5.94
CA SER A 19 -2.81 24.61 -6.72
C SER A 19 -4.05 24.17 -5.94
N GLY A 20 -3.90 23.67 -4.71
CA GLY A 20 -4.98 23.13 -3.89
C GLY A 20 -5.55 21.81 -4.40
N LEU A 21 -4.82 21.08 -5.25
CA LEU A 21 -5.33 19.85 -5.88
C LEU A 21 -5.67 18.77 -4.85
N PHE A 22 -4.91 18.72 -3.76
CA PHE A 22 -5.04 17.72 -2.70
C PHE A 22 -5.79 18.23 -1.46
N ASP A 23 -6.42 19.40 -1.53
CA ASP A 23 -7.09 20.01 -0.38
C ASP A 23 -8.46 19.38 -0.11
N ASP A 24 -8.73 19.10 1.17
CA ASP A 24 -10.02 18.64 1.70
C ASP A 24 -10.68 17.46 0.94
N LEU A 25 -9.84 16.55 0.40
CA LEU A 25 -10.31 15.35 -0.29
C LEU A 25 -11.08 14.41 0.66
N LYS A 26 -12.26 13.99 0.22
CA LYS A 26 -13.15 13.08 0.97
C LYS A 26 -13.23 11.68 0.37
N SER A 27 -12.91 11.55 -0.91
CA SER A 27 -12.98 10.30 -1.66
C SER A 27 -12.02 10.33 -2.85
N PHE A 28 -11.66 9.15 -3.34
CA PHE A 28 -10.80 9.04 -4.52
C PHE A 28 -11.48 9.58 -5.79
N ASN A 29 -12.79 9.37 -5.94
CA ASN A 29 -13.56 9.95 -7.05
C ASN A 29 -13.44 11.47 -7.15
N GLN A 30 -13.33 12.17 -6.01
CA GLN A 30 -13.11 13.62 -6.00
C GLN A 30 -11.73 13.96 -6.59
N LEU A 31 -10.68 13.29 -6.11
CA LEU A 31 -9.32 13.47 -6.63
C LEU A 31 -9.23 13.13 -8.11
N GLU A 32 -9.78 11.99 -8.51
CA GLU A 32 -9.82 11.54 -9.90
C GLU A 32 -10.47 12.58 -10.82
N SER A 33 -11.60 13.15 -10.39
CA SER A 33 -12.29 14.22 -11.12
C SER A 33 -11.44 15.50 -11.23
N LEU A 34 -10.72 15.87 -10.17
CA LEU A 34 -9.83 17.03 -10.18
C LEU A 34 -8.66 16.82 -11.13
N ILE A 35 -8.01 15.65 -11.08
CA ILE A 35 -6.92 15.27 -11.99
C ILE A 35 -7.44 15.27 -13.43
N GLN A 36 -8.61 14.68 -13.70
CA GLN A 36 -9.19 14.62 -15.05
C GLN A 36 -9.40 15.99 -15.69
N ASN A 37 -9.65 17.02 -14.89
CA ASN A 37 -9.84 18.40 -15.32
C ASN A 37 -8.54 19.20 -15.53
N LEU A 38 -7.37 18.60 -15.25
CA LEU A 38 -6.09 19.22 -15.57
C LEU A 38 -5.91 19.38 -17.09
N PRO A 39 -5.24 20.46 -17.54
CA PRO A 39 -5.27 20.89 -18.93
C PRO A 39 -4.52 19.97 -19.88
N THR A 40 -3.47 19.29 -19.40
CA THR A 40 -2.62 18.43 -20.24
C THR A 40 -2.58 17.00 -19.70
N ASN A 41 -2.34 16.03 -20.58
CA ASN A 41 -2.11 14.63 -20.16
C ASN A 41 -0.85 14.48 -19.32
N GLN A 42 0.15 15.36 -19.52
CA GLN A 42 1.34 15.39 -18.68
C GLN A 42 0.98 15.79 -17.24
N ASP A 43 0.21 16.87 -17.06
CA ASP A 43 -0.18 17.31 -15.71
C ASP A 43 -1.03 16.24 -15.00
N LYS A 44 -1.87 15.51 -15.74
CA LYS A 44 -2.63 14.36 -15.22
C LYS A 44 -1.72 13.26 -14.70
N GLY A 45 -0.69 12.91 -15.47
CA GLY A 45 0.33 11.94 -15.08
C GLY A 45 1.10 12.41 -13.85
N ASP A 46 1.73 13.58 -13.94
CA ASP A 46 2.53 14.18 -12.87
C ASP A 46 1.74 14.28 -11.55
N ALA A 47 0.46 14.70 -11.59
CA ALA A 47 -0.38 14.80 -10.41
C ALA A 47 -0.65 13.44 -9.76
N PHE A 48 -0.89 12.42 -10.59
CA PHE A 48 -1.15 11.07 -10.11
C PHE A 48 0.13 10.39 -9.60
N GLU A 49 1.29 10.70 -10.17
CA GLU A 49 2.61 10.29 -9.68
C GLU A 49 2.92 10.88 -8.31
N VAL A 50 2.65 12.18 -8.11
CA VAL A 50 2.76 12.82 -6.78
C VAL A 50 1.88 12.11 -5.76
N PHE A 51 0.63 11.80 -6.13
CA PHE A 51 -0.29 11.06 -5.25
C PHE A 51 0.20 9.65 -4.95
N ALA A 52 0.71 8.92 -5.96
CA ALA A 52 1.23 7.57 -5.79
C ALA A 52 2.46 7.53 -4.87
N GLU A 53 3.41 8.46 -5.03
CA GLU A 53 4.59 8.57 -4.17
C GLU A 53 4.18 8.74 -2.70
N ALA A 54 3.29 9.70 -2.44
CA ALA A 54 2.80 9.96 -1.09
C ALA A 54 1.97 8.81 -0.52
N TYR A 55 1.14 8.16 -1.35
CA TYR A 55 0.39 6.98 -0.94
C TYR A 55 1.34 5.86 -0.49
N LEU A 56 2.34 5.52 -1.30
CA LEU A 56 3.30 4.46 -0.97
C LEU A 56 4.08 4.78 0.32
N ALA A 57 4.47 6.04 0.50
CA ALA A 57 5.21 6.49 1.69
C ALA A 57 4.38 6.44 2.98
N VAL A 58 3.06 6.66 2.90
CA VAL A 58 2.16 6.74 4.07
C VAL A 58 1.57 5.39 4.45
N GLN A 59 1.24 4.55 3.47
CA GLN A 59 0.52 3.30 3.74
C GLN A 59 1.46 2.25 4.35
N LYS A 60 1.20 1.89 5.61
CA LYS A 60 2.04 0.98 6.41
C LYS A 60 2.32 -0.36 5.74
N GLN A 61 1.41 -0.83 4.87
CA GLN A 61 1.55 -2.09 4.16
C GLN A 61 2.83 -2.17 3.29
N PHE A 62 3.36 -1.03 2.83
CA PHE A 62 4.60 -0.99 2.02
C PHE A 62 5.87 -0.80 2.85
N GLN A 63 5.73 -0.42 4.13
CA GLN A 63 6.85 -0.22 5.06
C GLN A 63 8.00 0.59 4.46
N VAL A 64 7.68 1.68 3.76
CA VAL A 64 8.67 2.50 3.05
C VAL A 64 9.59 3.18 4.05
N GLN A 65 10.89 3.04 3.85
CA GLN A 65 11.94 3.78 4.55
C GLN A 65 12.50 4.91 3.69
N ASN A 66 12.65 4.69 2.38
CA ASN A 66 13.07 5.70 1.41
C ASN A 66 12.21 5.61 0.16
N ILE A 67 11.88 6.74 -0.46
CA ILE A 67 11.18 6.76 -1.77
C ILE A 67 11.78 7.83 -2.67
N TRP A 68 11.81 7.55 -3.97
CA TRP A 68 12.34 8.45 -4.99
C TRP A 68 11.51 8.35 -6.27
N SER A 69 11.05 9.50 -6.76
CA SER A 69 10.69 9.67 -8.17
C SER A 69 11.89 9.39 -9.07
N PHE A 70 11.64 8.99 -10.32
CA PHE A 70 12.67 8.52 -11.26
C PHE A 70 13.89 9.46 -11.40
N VAL A 71 13.63 10.77 -11.46
CA VAL A 71 14.66 11.80 -11.59
C VAL A 71 15.55 11.93 -10.36
N ASN A 72 15.04 11.52 -9.19
CA ASN A 72 15.71 11.64 -7.90
C ASN A 72 16.25 10.31 -7.37
N ILE A 73 16.12 9.21 -8.13
CA ILE A 73 16.74 7.93 -7.75
C ILE A 73 18.27 8.11 -7.70
N PRO A 74 18.93 7.79 -6.58
CA PRO A 74 20.38 7.86 -6.44
C PRO A 74 21.09 6.98 -7.48
N LEU A 75 22.25 7.44 -7.96
CA LEU A 75 23.03 6.71 -8.96
C LEU A 75 23.38 5.28 -8.51
N SER A 76 23.71 5.09 -7.23
CA SER A 76 23.98 3.75 -6.67
C SER A 76 22.79 2.81 -6.79
N ILE A 77 21.57 3.31 -6.55
CA ILE A 77 20.33 2.53 -6.67
C ILE A 77 20.00 2.25 -8.13
N LYS A 78 20.18 3.24 -9.03
CA LYS A 78 20.04 3.00 -10.48
C LYS A 78 21.00 1.91 -10.96
N GLN A 79 22.24 1.92 -10.46
CA GLN A 79 23.24 0.91 -10.79
C GLN A 79 22.89 -0.46 -10.22
N GLU A 80 22.40 -0.55 -8.99
CA GLU A 80 21.99 -1.81 -8.34
C GLU A 80 20.79 -2.46 -9.05
N LEU A 81 19.81 -1.65 -9.46
CA LEU A 81 18.61 -2.09 -10.15
C LEU A 81 18.78 -2.18 -11.68
N HIS A 82 19.97 -1.85 -12.21
CA HIS A 82 20.28 -1.83 -13.64
C HIS A 82 19.30 -0.93 -14.44
N LEU A 83 18.87 0.18 -13.84
CA LEU A 83 17.89 1.08 -14.46
C LEU A 83 18.53 1.93 -15.56
N PRO A 84 17.78 2.22 -16.64
CA PRO A 84 18.24 3.16 -17.64
C PRO A 84 18.39 4.58 -17.06
N ASN A 85 19.25 5.39 -17.68
CA ASN A 85 19.41 6.79 -17.29
C ASN A 85 18.21 7.67 -17.69
N GLN A 86 17.44 7.22 -18.69
CA GLN A 86 16.25 7.88 -19.18
C GLN A 86 15.00 7.16 -18.68
N ASP A 87 13.92 7.92 -18.46
CA ASP A 87 12.65 7.35 -18.08
C ASP A 87 12.10 6.53 -19.25
N MET A 88 11.89 5.25 -18.96
CA MET A 88 11.46 4.24 -19.90
C MET A 88 10.26 3.47 -19.30
N GLY A 89 9.48 4.12 -18.43
CA GLY A 89 8.27 3.56 -17.82
C GLY A 89 8.45 3.08 -16.39
N ILE A 90 9.49 3.51 -15.68
CA ILE A 90 9.63 3.35 -14.23
C ILE A 90 9.52 4.74 -13.63
N ASP A 91 8.44 5.00 -12.91
CA ASP A 91 8.16 6.34 -12.37
C ASP A 91 8.89 6.58 -11.04
N GLY A 92 9.32 5.51 -10.37
CA GLY A 92 10.21 5.62 -9.23
C GLY A 92 10.56 4.29 -8.56
N VAL A 93 11.26 4.42 -7.43
CA VAL A 93 11.71 3.31 -6.58
C VAL A 93 11.46 3.67 -5.12
N TYR A 94 11.10 2.69 -4.31
CA TYR A 94 11.16 2.80 -2.86
C TYR A 94 12.04 1.71 -2.27
N GLN A 95 12.59 1.97 -1.09
CA GLN A 95 13.27 1.02 -0.25
C GLN A 95 12.40 0.76 0.98
N ASP A 96 12.11 -0.51 1.28
CA ASP A 96 11.37 -0.88 2.48
C ASP A 96 12.28 -0.93 3.74
N ILE A 97 11.69 -1.16 4.91
CA ILE A 97 12.46 -1.31 6.18
C ILE A 97 13.41 -2.51 6.21
N GLN A 98 13.23 -3.49 5.31
CA GLN A 98 14.09 -4.67 5.15
C GLN A 98 15.23 -4.42 4.16
N GLN A 99 15.38 -3.18 3.67
CA GLN A 99 16.34 -2.74 2.66
C GLN A 99 16.07 -3.26 1.24
N ASN A 100 14.90 -3.86 0.99
CA ASN A 100 14.54 -4.30 -0.35
C ASN A 100 14.21 -3.09 -1.23
N LEU A 101 14.64 -3.14 -2.49
CA LEU A 101 14.37 -2.12 -3.49
C LEU A 101 13.19 -2.52 -4.39
N CYS A 102 12.13 -1.73 -4.37
CA CYS A 102 10.90 -1.97 -5.10
C CYS A 102 10.69 -0.89 -6.15
N ALA A 103 10.47 -1.27 -7.41
CA ALA A 103 10.20 -0.34 -8.50
C ALA A 103 8.69 -0.15 -8.66
N TYR A 104 8.26 1.07 -8.96
CA TYR A 104 6.85 1.34 -9.21
C TYR A 104 6.62 2.06 -10.54
N GLN A 105 5.46 1.77 -11.12
CA GLN A 105 4.92 2.46 -12.30
C GLN A 105 3.53 3.00 -11.98
N VAL A 106 3.23 4.21 -12.44
CA VAL A 106 2.01 4.96 -12.24
C VAL A 106 1.31 5.13 -13.59
N LYS A 107 0.01 4.81 -13.64
CA LYS A 107 -0.81 4.99 -14.85
C LYS A 107 -2.19 5.54 -14.52
N PHE A 108 -2.46 6.75 -14.99
CA PHE A 108 -3.78 7.38 -14.90
C PHE A 108 -4.60 7.17 -16.18
N ARG A 109 -5.91 6.93 -16.03
CA ARG A 109 -6.90 6.76 -17.10
C ARG A 109 -8.13 7.60 -16.82
N SER A 110 -8.45 8.55 -17.71
CA SER A 110 -9.63 9.42 -17.51
C SER A 110 -10.97 8.67 -17.53
N ASP A 111 -11.01 7.43 -18.04
CA ASP A 111 -12.20 6.59 -18.14
C ASP A 111 -12.08 5.26 -17.37
N ARG A 112 -11.04 5.11 -16.54
CA ARG A 112 -10.67 3.85 -15.87
C ARG A 112 -10.57 2.64 -16.82
N SER A 113 -10.32 2.87 -18.11
CA SER A 113 -10.15 1.79 -19.10
C SER A 113 -9.03 0.84 -18.72
N SER A 114 -9.12 -0.41 -19.20
CA SER A 114 -8.07 -1.41 -18.95
C SER A 114 -6.73 -0.95 -19.51
N LEU A 115 -5.66 -1.23 -18.77
CA LEU A 115 -4.29 -1.05 -19.26
C LEU A 115 -3.95 -2.12 -20.30
N ASN A 116 -3.07 -1.83 -21.24
CA ASN A 116 -2.59 -2.78 -22.23
C ASN A 116 -1.25 -3.39 -21.81
N TRP A 117 -1.02 -4.65 -22.21
CA TRP A 117 0.29 -5.27 -22.01
C TRP A 117 1.36 -4.63 -22.90
N ALA A 118 1.06 -4.55 -24.21
CA ALA A 118 1.96 -3.96 -25.18
C ALA A 118 2.09 -2.45 -24.93
N ASN A 119 3.33 -1.95 -24.97
CA ASN A 119 3.67 -0.53 -24.89
C ASN A 119 3.33 0.20 -23.57
N GLU A 120 2.73 -0.45 -22.57
CA GLU A 120 2.48 0.18 -21.27
C GLU A 120 3.14 -0.60 -20.12
N LEU A 121 2.81 -1.87 -19.97
CA LEU A 121 3.28 -2.68 -18.84
C LEU A 121 4.50 -3.54 -19.17
N SER A 122 4.60 -4.04 -20.41
CA SER A 122 5.71 -4.93 -20.83
C SER A 122 7.10 -4.32 -20.62
N GLN A 123 7.25 -3.02 -20.90
CA GLN A 123 8.50 -2.30 -20.72
C GLN A 123 8.87 -2.14 -19.24
N PHE A 124 7.91 -1.73 -18.40
CA PHE A 124 8.10 -1.67 -16.95
C PHE A 124 8.53 -3.02 -16.39
N MET A 125 7.83 -4.09 -16.78
CA MET A 125 8.14 -5.44 -16.31
C MET A 125 9.56 -5.86 -16.66
N GLY A 126 10.02 -5.62 -17.90
CA GLY A 126 11.37 -5.99 -18.32
C GLY A 126 12.48 -5.11 -17.75
N LEU A 127 12.21 -3.83 -17.45
CA LEU A 127 13.21 -2.92 -16.88
C LEU A 127 13.36 -3.04 -15.36
N SER A 128 12.38 -3.65 -14.69
CA SER A 128 12.35 -3.81 -13.24
C SER A 128 12.68 -5.24 -12.79
N ASP A 129 13.35 -6.04 -13.64
CA ASP A 129 13.66 -7.44 -13.36
C ASP A 129 14.54 -7.63 -12.11
N PHE A 130 15.37 -6.64 -11.76
CA PHE A 130 16.22 -6.65 -10.57
C PHE A 130 15.55 -6.06 -9.32
N ALA A 131 14.35 -5.47 -9.46
CA ALA A 131 13.61 -5.00 -8.30
C ALA A 131 13.06 -6.19 -7.51
N TYR A 132 13.14 -6.10 -6.19
CA TYR A 132 12.59 -7.07 -5.26
C TYR A 132 11.08 -7.23 -5.45
N GLN A 133 10.37 -6.12 -5.67
CA GLN A 133 8.95 -6.09 -5.99
C GLN A 133 8.67 -5.01 -7.04
N LYS A 134 7.69 -5.29 -7.90
CA LYS A 134 7.18 -4.43 -8.97
C LYS A 134 5.77 -3.99 -8.59
N VAL A 135 5.56 -2.67 -8.48
CA VAL A 135 4.28 -2.10 -8.04
C VAL A 135 3.64 -1.31 -9.16
N LEU A 136 2.48 -1.74 -9.63
CA LEU A 136 1.65 -0.93 -10.52
C LEU A 136 0.64 -0.11 -9.71
N PHE A 137 0.68 1.20 -9.85
CA PHE A 137 -0.28 2.13 -9.26
C PHE A 137 -1.17 2.70 -10.36
N THR A 138 -2.46 2.37 -10.34
CA THR A 138 -3.39 2.82 -11.38
C THR A 138 -4.78 3.09 -10.82
N ASN A 139 -5.52 4.00 -11.45
CA ASN A 139 -6.95 4.18 -11.19
C ASN A 139 -7.82 3.23 -12.03
N SER A 140 -7.25 2.44 -12.95
CA SER A 140 -7.99 1.40 -13.66
C SER A 140 -8.38 0.26 -12.73
N ASP A 141 -9.59 -0.27 -12.90
CA ASP A 141 -10.07 -1.42 -12.12
C ASP A 141 -9.56 -2.76 -12.66
N SER A 142 -9.10 -2.77 -13.91
CA SER A 142 -8.73 -3.98 -14.63
C SER A 142 -7.33 -3.88 -15.22
N ILE A 143 -6.59 -4.97 -15.09
CA ILE A 143 -5.28 -5.15 -15.70
C ILE A 143 -5.32 -6.35 -16.64
N PRO A 144 -4.43 -6.42 -17.65
CA PRO A 144 -4.31 -7.57 -18.53
C PRO A 144 -4.21 -8.88 -17.75
N SER A 145 -4.85 -9.95 -18.24
CA SER A 145 -4.83 -11.27 -17.58
C SER A 145 -3.42 -11.82 -17.38
N ILE A 146 -2.48 -11.50 -18.28
CA ILE A 146 -1.07 -11.88 -18.20
C ILE A 146 -0.33 -11.31 -16.96
N MET A 147 -0.94 -10.37 -16.25
CA MET A 147 -0.38 -9.79 -15.02
C MET A 147 -0.80 -10.53 -13.75
N ARG A 148 -1.87 -11.36 -13.78
CA ARG A 148 -2.53 -11.85 -12.56
C ARG A 148 -1.69 -12.78 -11.69
N ASP A 149 -0.70 -13.44 -12.29
CA ASP A 149 0.12 -14.47 -11.64
C ASP A 149 1.62 -14.20 -11.81
N ARG A 150 1.97 -12.92 -12.03
CA ARG A 150 3.39 -12.53 -12.15
C ARG A 150 4.03 -12.54 -10.78
N LYS A 151 5.18 -13.21 -10.69
CA LYS A 151 6.01 -13.21 -9.49
C LYS A 151 6.45 -11.77 -9.17
N ASP A 152 6.54 -11.47 -7.88
CA ASP A 152 7.07 -10.22 -7.35
C ASP A 152 6.33 -8.99 -7.88
N PHE A 153 5.05 -9.14 -8.24
CA PHE A 153 4.22 -8.09 -8.81
C PHE A 153 2.98 -7.85 -7.95
N ILE A 154 2.73 -6.59 -7.61
CA ILE A 154 1.50 -6.14 -6.97
C ILE A 154 0.88 -4.98 -7.73
N SER A 155 -0.44 -4.82 -7.62
CA SER A 155 -1.16 -3.71 -8.26
C SER A 155 -2.11 -3.04 -7.28
N ILE A 156 -2.01 -1.72 -7.15
CA ILE A 156 -3.03 -0.87 -6.54
C ILE A 156 -3.91 -0.33 -7.67
N ARG A 157 -5.21 -0.60 -7.59
CA ARG A 157 -6.19 -0.31 -8.65
C ARG A 157 -7.29 0.65 -8.18
N GLY A 158 -8.13 1.13 -9.09
CA GLY A 158 -9.24 2.04 -8.80
C GLY A 158 -10.09 1.60 -7.60
N ASN A 159 -10.58 0.36 -7.61
CA ASN A 159 -11.34 -0.24 -6.52
C ASN A 159 -10.60 -0.30 -5.16
N ASP A 160 -9.27 -0.32 -5.15
CA ASP A 160 -8.48 -0.25 -3.91
C ASP A 160 -8.40 1.20 -3.43
N LEU A 161 -8.21 2.15 -4.35
CA LEU A 161 -8.18 3.58 -4.07
C LEU A 161 -9.54 4.13 -3.63
N ASP A 162 -10.64 3.58 -4.13
CA ASP A 162 -12.01 3.93 -3.73
C ASP A 162 -12.31 3.64 -2.25
N ARG A 163 -11.48 2.81 -1.59
CA ARG A 163 -11.58 2.50 -0.15
C ARG A 163 -10.91 3.55 0.73
N LEU A 164 -10.25 4.54 0.15
CA LEU A 164 -9.61 5.61 0.91
C LEU A 164 -10.66 6.50 1.56
N GLU A 165 -10.44 6.77 2.84
CA GLU A 165 -11.27 7.62 3.68
C GLU A 165 -10.62 9.00 3.83
N LYS A 166 -11.39 9.98 4.32
CA LYS A 166 -10.90 11.34 4.59
C LYS A 166 -9.59 11.37 5.39
N ARG A 167 -9.41 10.48 6.36
CA ARG A 167 -8.18 10.39 7.17
C ARG A 167 -6.96 9.93 6.36
N ASP A 168 -7.18 9.07 5.35
CA ASP A 168 -6.11 8.58 4.49
C ASP A 168 -5.60 9.74 3.62
N PHE A 169 -6.50 10.52 3.02
CA PHE A 169 -6.14 11.72 2.27
C PHE A 169 -5.47 12.79 3.12
N ALA A 170 -5.95 13.01 4.36
CA ALA A 170 -5.32 13.95 5.29
C ALA A 170 -3.87 13.52 5.61
N SER A 171 -3.63 12.23 5.82
CA SER A 171 -2.30 11.67 6.08
C SER A 171 -1.37 11.81 4.87
N ILE A 172 -1.89 11.52 3.68
CA ILE A 172 -1.18 11.68 2.39
C ILE A 172 -0.79 13.14 2.19
N ARG A 173 -1.71 14.08 2.39
CA ARG A 173 -1.44 15.52 2.25
C ARG A 173 -0.43 16.02 3.28
N ALA A 174 -0.57 15.62 4.55
CA ALA A 174 0.39 15.98 5.60
C ALA A 174 1.81 15.53 5.24
N TRP A 175 1.95 14.30 4.73
CA TRP A 175 3.24 13.80 4.23
C TRP A 175 3.77 14.65 3.07
N MET A 176 2.93 14.99 2.09
CA MET A 176 3.30 15.88 0.98
C MET A 176 3.79 17.26 1.44
N GLN A 177 3.31 17.75 2.59
CA GLN A 177 3.73 19.02 3.16
C GLN A 177 5.02 18.91 4.01
N GLY A 178 5.57 17.71 4.15
CA GLY A 178 6.70 17.43 5.05
C GLY A 178 6.32 17.45 6.53
N GLU A 179 5.03 17.37 6.84
CA GLU A 179 4.49 17.33 8.21
C GLU A 179 4.54 15.90 8.77
N GLN A 180 4.46 15.78 10.10
CA GLN A 180 4.37 14.47 10.72
C GLN A 180 3.00 13.84 10.44
N VAL A 181 3.03 12.69 9.77
CA VAL A 181 1.84 11.88 9.53
C VAL A 181 1.38 11.29 10.85
N THR A 182 0.25 11.77 11.35
CA THR A 182 -0.36 11.23 12.57
C THR A 182 -1.24 10.06 12.22
N PHE A 183 -0.77 8.85 12.51
CA PHE A 183 -1.60 7.65 12.38
C PHE A 183 -2.63 7.61 13.52
N VAL A 184 -3.92 7.58 13.15
CA VAL A 184 -5.02 7.42 14.11
C VAL A 184 -5.77 6.13 13.79
N PRO A 185 -5.49 5.04 14.53
CA PRO A 185 -6.18 3.76 14.36
C PRO A 185 -7.65 3.89 14.78
N LYS A 186 -8.50 3.01 14.27
CA LYS A 186 -9.85 2.82 14.82
C LYS A 186 -9.76 2.43 16.30
N SER A 187 -10.70 2.93 17.10
CA SER A 187 -10.90 2.49 18.48
C SER A 187 -12.02 1.44 18.56
N PRO A 188 -11.90 0.44 19.46
CA PRO A 188 -12.97 -0.53 19.69
C PRO A 188 -14.29 0.15 20.09
N ARG A 189 -15.39 -0.33 19.52
CA ARG A 189 -16.75 -0.03 20.02
C ARG A 189 -16.99 -0.77 21.34
N PRO A 190 -17.99 -0.37 22.16
CA PRO A 190 -18.22 -0.99 23.47
C PRO A 190 -18.33 -2.52 23.44
N HIS A 191 -19.06 -3.08 22.47
CA HIS A 191 -19.19 -4.55 22.34
C HIS A 191 -17.89 -5.24 21.90
N GLN A 192 -17.02 -4.53 21.18
CA GLN A 192 -15.69 -5.03 20.81
C GLN A 192 -14.77 -5.00 22.02
N GLN A 193 -14.81 -3.93 22.82
CA GLN A 193 -14.03 -3.84 24.05
C GLN A 193 -14.39 -4.97 25.02
N THR A 194 -15.68 -5.23 25.23
CA THR A 194 -16.11 -6.38 26.05
C THR A 194 -15.54 -7.71 25.53
N ALA A 195 -15.58 -7.93 24.21
CA ALA A 195 -15.03 -9.14 23.62
C ALA A 195 -13.49 -9.25 23.79
N ILE A 196 -12.76 -8.13 23.73
CA ILE A 196 -11.32 -8.08 23.97
C ILE A 196 -11.02 -8.44 25.44
N ASP A 197 -11.70 -7.78 26.37
CA ASP A 197 -11.50 -7.96 27.82
C ASP A 197 -11.80 -9.41 28.25
N ASP A 198 -12.90 -9.99 27.76
CA ASP A 198 -13.28 -11.37 28.05
C ASP A 198 -12.27 -12.38 27.50
N VAL A 199 -11.72 -12.15 26.30
CA VAL A 199 -10.71 -13.03 25.71
C VAL A 199 -9.40 -12.98 26.48
N ILE A 200 -8.92 -11.79 26.82
CA ILE A 200 -7.67 -11.61 27.56
C ILE A 200 -7.79 -12.28 28.93
N LYS A 201 -8.88 -12.03 29.64
CA LYS A 201 -9.15 -12.67 30.93
C LYS A 201 -9.22 -14.20 30.82
N GLY A 202 -9.82 -14.73 29.75
CA GLY A 202 -9.84 -16.18 29.52
C GLY A 202 -8.45 -16.76 29.28
N LEU A 203 -7.60 -16.03 28.54
CA LEU A 203 -6.22 -16.44 28.24
C LEU A 203 -5.27 -16.34 29.43
N GLU A 204 -5.63 -15.63 30.50
CA GLU A 204 -4.88 -15.66 31.78
C GLU A 204 -4.98 -17.02 32.48
N SER A 205 -6.08 -17.75 32.27
CA SER A 205 -6.35 -19.04 32.93
C SER A 205 -6.27 -20.25 32.00
N GLU A 206 -6.47 -20.06 30.71
CA GLU A 206 -6.60 -21.14 29.72
C GLU A 206 -5.70 -20.87 28.51
N ASP A 207 -5.09 -21.92 27.95
CA ASP A 207 -4.26 -21.79 26.74
C ASP A 207 -5.08 -21.48 25.47
N ARG A 208 -6.41 -21.65 25.53
CA ARG A 208 -7.32 -21.57 24.38
C ARG A 208 -8.64 -20.92 24.75
N VAL A 209 -9.02 -19.87 24.02
CA VAL A 209 -10.32 -19.19 24.13
C VAL A 209 -11.01 -19.17 22.78
N THR A 210 -12.34 -19.30 22.77
CA THR A 210 -13.16 -19.21 21.56
C THR A 210 -14.17 -18.08 21.70
N THR A 211 -14.16 -17.15 20.75
CA THR A 211 -15.07 -16.01 20.72
C THR A 211 -16.06 -16.15 19.56
N VAL A 212 -17.35 -16.12 19.86
CA VAL A 212 -18.42 -16.19 18.85
C VAL A 212 -18.95 -14.79 18.59
N MET A 213 -18.80 -14.30 17.36
CA MET A 213 -19.24 -12.97 16.97
C MET A 213 -20.00 -12.99 15.64
N PRO A 214 -21.14 -12.29 15.53
CA PRO A 214 -21.88 -12.17 14.26
C PRO A 214 -21.03 -11.57 13.12
N CYS A 215 -21.44 -11.77 11.88
CA CYS A 215 -20.80 -11.12 10.72
C CYS A 215 -20.93 -9.59 10.79
N GLY A 216 -19.91 -8.86 10.33
CA GLY A 216 -19.91 -7.40 10.33
C GLY A 216 -19.63 -6.70 11.67
N THR A 217 -19.47 -7.43 12.78
CA THR A 217 -19.21 -6.82 14.11
C THR A 217 -17.75 -6.46 14.37
N GLY A 218 -16.85 -6.70 13.41
CA GLY A 218 -15.43 -6.35 13.48
C GLY A 218 -14.52 -7.42 14.09
N LYS A 219 -14.84 -8.71 13.90
CA LYS A 219 -13.99 -9.85 14.31
C LYS A 219 -12.51 -9.68 13.98
N THR A 220 -12.22 -9.22 12.76
CA THR A 220 -10.86 -9.03 12.26
C THR A 220 -10.10 -7.99 13.07
N LEU A 221 -10.74 -6.88 13.43
CA LEU A 221 -10.13 -5.83 14.26
C LEU A 221 -10.00 -6.25 15.72
N VAL A 222 -11.01 -6.96 16.26
CA VAL A 222 -10.92 -7.53 17.61
C VAL A 222 -9.71 -8.44 17.75
N ALA A 223 -9.46 -9.30 16.75
CA ALA A 223 -8.28 -10.17 16.75
C ALA A 223 -6.95 -9.37 16.72
N LEU A 224 -6.89 -8.28 15.95
CA LEU A 224 -5.72 -7.39 15.94
C LEU A 224 -5.50 -6.75 17.32
N TRP A 225 -6.53 -6.13 17.89
CA TRP A 225 -6.41 -5.42 19.16
C TRP A 225 -6.06 -6.37 20.32
N ILE A 226 -6.57 -7.60 20.32
CA ILE A 226 -6.15 -8.63 21.28
C ILE A 226 -4.64 -8.92 21.12
N ALA A 227 -4.18 -9.13 19.89
CA ALA A 227 -2.76 -9.44 19.64
C ALA A 227 -1.84 -8.28 20.07
N GLU A 228 -2.26 -7.03 19.84
CA GLU A 228 -1.55 -5.83 20.28
C GLU A 228 -1.52 -5.69 21.81
N GLN A 229 -2.65 -5.91 22.47
CA GLN A 229 -2.75 -5.81 23.93
C GLN A 229 -1.97 -6.91 24.65
N LEU A 230 -1.89 -8.10 24.05
CA LEU A 230 -1.02 -9.19 24.51
C LEU A 230 0.46 -8.98 24.14
N GLN A 231 0.79 -7.93 23.38
CA GLN A 231 2.13 -7.65 22.88
C GLN A 231 2.75 -8.87 22.17
N SER A 232 1.94 -9.56 21.37
CA SER A 232 2.34 -10.82 20.72
C SER A 232 3.47 -10.59 19.72
N GLU A 233 4.63 -11.23 19.93
CA GLU A 233 5.76 -11.14 19.00
C GLU A 233 5.53 -11.92 17.70
N LYS A 234 4.75 -13.01 17.76
CA LYS A 234 4.46 -13.89 16.63
C LYS A 234 2.98 -14.21 16.61
N ILE A 235 2.35 -13.95 15.47
CA ILE A 235 0.91 -14.12 15.28
C ILE A 235 0.70 -15.01 14.07
N LEU A 236 -0.05 -16.10 14.24
CA LEU A 236 -0.48 -16.97 13.14
C LEU A 236 -1.97 -16.75 12.89
N VAL A 237 -2.30 -16.15 11.75
CA VAL A 237 -3.67 -15.95 11.31
C VAL A 237 -4.01 -16.99 10.25
N LEU A 238 -4.99 -17.85 10.55
CA LEU A 238 -5.46 -18.88 9.62
C LEU A 238 -6.79 -18.46 9.02
N VAL A 239 -6.86 -18.44 7.68
CA VAL A 239 -8.06 -18.06 6.93
C VAL A 239 -8.31 -19.07 5.80
N PRO A 240 -9.58 -19.29 5.40
CA PRO A 240 -9.91 -20.37 4.46
C PRO A 240 -9.76 -19.98 2.98
N SER A 241 -9.34 -18.75 2.65
CA SER A 241 -9.18 -18.32 1.25
C SER A 241 -8.16 -17.20 1.07
N LEU A 242 -7.57 -17.12 -0.14
CA LEU A 242 -6.69 -16.02 -0.53
C LEU A 242 -7.37 -14.65 -0.43
N ALA A 243 -8.67 -14.59 -0.72
CA ALA A 243 -9.46 -13.37 -0.60
C ALA A 243 -9.54 -12.88 0.85
N LEU A 244 -9.76 -13.80 1.80
CA LEU A 244 -9.79 -13.45 3.22
C LEU A 244 -8.39 -13.13 3.76
N LEU A 245 -7.34 -13.77 3.23
CA LEU A 245 -5.95 -13.41 3.57
C LEU A 245 -5.68 -11.96 3.21
N ARG A 246 -5.94 -11.57 1.95
CA ARG A 246 -5.77 -10.19 1.47
C ARG A 246 -6.60 -9.20 2.28
N GLN A 247 -7.86 -9.53 2.58
CA GLN A 247 -8.73 -8.66 3.38
C GLN A 247 -8.22 -8.48 4.81
N THR A 248 -7.81 -9.57 5.47
CA THR A 248 -7.30 -9.50 6.84
C THR A 248 -5.99 -8.74 6.89
N LEU A 249 -5.08 -9.01 5.96
CA LEU A 249 -3.79 -8.32 5.90
C LEU A 249 -3.97 -6.82 5.67
N HIS A 250 -4.80 -6.44 4.70
CA HIS A 250 -5.08 -5.04 4.42
C HIS A 250 -5.68 -4.31 5.62
N GLU A 251 -6.71 -4.89 6.26
CA GLU A 251 -7.35 -4.27 7.43
C GLU A 251 -6.38 -4.20 8.63
N TRP A 252 -5.55 -5.22 8.84
CA TRP A 252 -4.57 -5.22 9.92
C TRP A 252 -3.48 -4.18 9.70
N MET A 253 -2.90 -4.11 8.50
CA MET A 253 -1.87 -3.11 8.20
C MET A 253 -2.43 -1.68 8.22
N LYS A 254 -3.71 -1.50 7.88
CA LYS A 254 -4.39 -0.21 7.97
C LYS A 254 -4.61 0.24 9.41
N GLU A 255 -4.87 -0.68 10.35
CA GLU A 255 -5.28 -0.31 11.71
C GLU A 255 -4.24 -0.60 12.80
N THR A 256 -3.14 -1.28 12.48
CA THR A 256 -2.16 -1.70 13.48
C THR A 256 -1.37 -0.52 14.06
N CYS A 257 -1.17 -0.54 15.37
CA CYS A 257 -0.26 0.32 16.12
C CYS A 257 1.16 -0.25 16.21
N LEU A 258 1.40 -1.46 15.71
CA LEU A 258 2.73 -2.06 15.69
C LEU A 258 3.60 -1.32 14.67
N ASP A 259 4.82 -0.95 15.06
CA ASP A 259 5.72 -0.16 14.21
C ASP A 259 6.32 -1.00 13.08
N LYS A 260 6.87 -2.18 13.41
CA LYS A 260 7.60 -3.03 12.47
C LYS A 260 7.00 -4.43 12.47
N VAL A 261 6.13 -4.68 11.50
CA VAL A 261 5.46 -5.97 11.33
C VAL A 261 6.10 -6.72 10.16
N SER A 262 6.71 -7.87 10.41
CA SER A 262 7.13 -8.77 9.33
C SER A 262 5.98 -9.72 9.00
N ILE A 263 5.56 -9.74 7.74
CA ILE A 263 4.42 -10.52 7.29
C ILE A 263 4.93 -11.70 6.46
N LEU A 264 4.45 -12.91 6.72
CA LEU A 264 4.70 -14.06 5.85
C LEU A 264 3.35 -14.64 5.41
N SER A 265 3.06 -14.55 4.11
CA SER A 265 1.82 -15.05 3.52
C SER A 265 2.03 -16.44 2.94
N VAL A 266 1.55 -17.49 3.61
CA VAL A 266 1.72 -18.88 3.16
C VAL A 266 0.43 -19.39 2.52
N CYS A 267 0.53 -19.80 1.25
CA CYS A 267 -0.61 -20.30 0.48
C CYS A 267 -0.27 -21.65 -0.16
N SER A 268 -1.15 -22.65 -0.04
CA SER A 268 -0.97 -23.99 -0.60
C SER A 268 -1.54 -24.15 -2.01
N ASP A 269 -1.79 -23.05 -2.72
CA ASP A 269 -2.40 -23.10 -4.03
C ASP A 269 -1.48 -23.83 -5.02
N SER A 270 -1.96 -24.95 -5.56
CA SER A 270 -1.21 -25.79 -6.49
C SER A 270 -0.96 -25.15 -7.87
N THR A 271 -1.63 -24.02 -8.18
CA THR A 271 -1.27 -23.15 -9.32
C THR A 271 -0.08 -22.24 -9.01
N VAL A 272 0.31 -22.18 -7.74
CA VAL A 272 1.48 -21.49 -7.19
C VAL A 272 2.52 -22.55 -6.78
N GLN A 273 3.04 -23.30 -7.76
CA GLN A 273 4.08 -24.30 -7.50
C GLN A 273 5.34 -24.04 -8.36
N LYS A 274 6.33 -23.38 -7.77
CA LYS A 274 7.55 -24.01 -7.22
C LYS A 274 8.61 -22.93 -6.94
N GLN A 275 9.03 -22.89 -5.66
CA GLN A 275 10.17 -22.18 -5.06
C GLN A 275 9.94 -20.73 -4.59
N ASN A 276 9.81 -20.66 -3.26
CA ASN A 276 10.01 -19.56 -2.32
C ASN A 276 8.82 -18.65 -2.02
N ASP A 277 8.36 -18.76 -0.76
CA ASP A 277 7.63 -17.80 0.08
C ASP A 277 7.10 -16.56 -0.65
N ASP A 278 5.86 -16.66 -1.13
CA ASP A 278 5.19 -15.58 -1.85
C ASP A 278 4.75 -14.44 -0.91
N TRP A 279 5.18 -13.24 -1.23
CA TRP A 279 4.75 -12.00 -0.59
C TRP A 279 3.45 -11.52 -1.23
N MET A 280 2.32 -11.80 -0.59
CA MET A 280 1.11 -11.00 -0.80
C MET A 280 1.07 -9.89 0.24
N VAL A 281 1.13 -8.64 -0.22
CA VAL A 281 0.70 -7.44 0.52
C VAL A 281 -0.75 -7.15 0.16
#